data_AF-A0A7E6D584-F1
#
_entry.id   AF-A0A7E6D584-F1
#
_cell.length_a   1.000
_cell.length_b   1.000
_cell.length_c   1.000
_cell.angle_alpha   90.00
_cell.angle_beta   90.00
_cell.angle_gamma   90.00
#
_symmetry.space_group_name_H-M   'P 1'
#
loop_
_entity.id
_entity.type
_entity.pdbx_description
1 polymer ?
#
loop_
_entity_poly.entity_id
_entity_poly.type
_entity_poly.pdbx_seq_one_letter_code
_entity_poly.pdbx_strand_id
1 'polypeptide(L)'
;MWEANPEMFHKAEEFLSKTTDSEVDEMDTSDTQWGWFYLAECGKWHMFQPDTNIQCSVSSEDIEKSFKTNPCGSISFTTSKFSYKIDFAEMKQMNLTTGKQRLIKRAPFSISAFSYICENEAIPMPPHWENVNTDVPYQLIPLHNQTHEYNEVASLFGKTMDRNRIKRIQRIQNLDLWEFFCRKKAQLKKKSGVPQINEQMLFHGTSSEFVEAICIHNFDWRINGIHGALFGKEKDR
;
A
#
# COMPACT_ATOMS: atom_id res chain seq x y z
N MET A 1 58.46 7.21 52.24
CA MET A 1 57.81 6.01 52.78
C MET A 1 56.55 6.50 53.46
N TRP A 2 55.45 6.56 52.71
CA TRP A 2 54.14 6.99 53.20
C TRP A 2 53.16 5.89 52.82
N GLU A 3 52.52 5.34 53.85
CA GLU A 3 51.53 4.28 53.79
C GLU A 3 50.23 4.81 53.19
N ALA A 4 49.57 4.00 52.35
CA ALA A 4 48.27 4.33 51.80
C ALA A 4 47.19 4.15 52.89
N ASN A 5 46.44 5.22 53.14
CA ASN A 5 45.28 5.26 54.04
C ASN A 5 44.13 4.37 53.49
N PRO A 6 43.64 3.35 54.21
CA PRO A 6 42.59 2.45 53.74
C PRO A 6 41.22 3.10 53.50
N GLU A 7 40.97 4.30 54.04
CA GLU A 7 39.66 4.98 53.87
C GLU A 7 39.44 5.55 52.46
N MET A 8 40.48 5.68 51.64
CA MET A 8 40.34 6.13 50.24
C MET A 8 39.75 5.05 49.32
N PHE A 9 39.79 3.77 49.72
CA PHE A 9 39.24 2.68 48.91
C PHE A 9 37.73 2.50 49.07
N HIS A 10 37.16 2.83 50.23
CA HIS A 10 35.69 2.74 50.41
C HIS A 10 34.92 3.88 49.75
N LYS A 11 35.54 5.05 49.53
CA LYS A 11 34.87 6.18 48.88
C LYS A 11 34.89 6.10 47.35
N ALA A 12 35.79 5.31 46.77
CA ALA A 12 35.84 5.05 45.32
C ALA A 12 34.79 4.03 44.87
N GLU A 13 34.41 3.08 45.73
CA GLU A 13 33.35 2.10 45.43
C GLU A 13 31.93 2.71 45.52
N GLU A 14 31.72 3.72 46.37
CA GLU A 14 30.43 4.41 46.45
C GLU A 14 30.20 5.42 45.30
N PHE A 15 31.26 5.97 44.71
CA PHE A 15 31.18 6.91 43.58
C PHE A 15 31.17 6.23 42.19
N LEU A 16 31.45 4.92 42.11
CA LEU A 16 31.34 4.14 40.87
C LEU A 16 29.96 3.45 40.70
N SER A 17 29.07 3.57 41.68
CA SER A 17 27.74 2.92 41.68
C SER A 17 26.58 3.85 41.32
N LYS A 18 26.85 5.13 41.03
CA LYS A 18 25.82 6.10 40.63
C LYS A 18 26.29 6.86 39.41
N THR A 19 25.44 6.92 38.39
CA THR A 19 25.58 7.62 37.09
C THR A 19 26.43 6.92 36.03
N THR A 20 25.88 5.88 35.43
CA THR A 20 25.36 5.96 34.04
C THR A 20 24.34 4.85 33.89
N ASP A 21 23.13 5.14 34.36
CA ASP A 21 21.94 4.51 33.81
C ASP A 21 21.73 5.20 32.46
N SER A 22 22.50 4.77 31.45
CA SER A 22 21.96 4.82 30.10
C SER A 22 21.05 3.61 30.04
N GLU A 23 19.81 3.80 30.50
CA GLU A 23 18.68 3.12 29.90
C GLU A 23 18.86 3.38 28.40
N VAL A 24 19.51 2.42 27.72
CA VAL A 24 19.15 2.14 26.35
C VAL A 24 17.68 1.83 26.53
N ASP A 25 16.81 2.79 26.25
CA ASP A 25 15.41 2.51 26.01
C ASP A 25 15.48 1.35 25.01
N GLU A 26 15.30 0.13 25.51
CA GLU A 26 14.94 -1.01 24.69
C GLU A 26 13.62 -0.54 24.10
N MET A 27 13.71 0.14 22.96
CA MET A 27 12.56 0.66 22.26
C MET A 27 11.71 -0.57 22.05
N ASP A 28 10.61 -0.63 22.79
CA ASP A 28 9.74 -1.79 22.85
C ASP A 28 9.12 -1.95 21.46
N THR A 29 9.85 -2.64 20.59
CA THR A 29 9.43 -2.92 19.21
C THR A 29 8.43 -4.07 19.16
N SER A 30 7.94 -4.54 20.32
CA SER A 30 6.91 -5.57 20.41
C SER A 30 5.61 -5.14 19.70
N ASP A 31 5.36 -3.84 19.60
CA ASP A 31 4.23 -3.24 18.86
C ASP A 31 4.53 -2.95 17.38
N THR A 32 5.77 -3.14 16.90
CA THR A 32 6.10 -2.90 15.50
C THR A 32 5.52 -4.01 14.62
N GLN A 33 4.41 -3.71 13.96
CA GLN A 33 3.87 -4.55 12.90
C GLN A 33 4.83 -4.52 11.69
N TRP A 34 5.14 -5.70 11.15
CA TRP A 34 6.10 -5.87 10.05
C TRP A 34 5.39 -6.33 8.78
N GLY A 35 5.67 -5.65 7.68
CA GLY A 35 5.13 -5.95 6.35
C GLY A 35 6.20 -6.53 5.43
N TRP A 36 5.77 -7.46 4.58
CA TRP A 36 6.60 -8.07 3.54
C TRP A 36 6.17 -7.57 2.16
N PHE A 37 7.16 -7.18 1.36
CA PHE A 37 6.93 -6.58 0.05
C PHE A 37 7.79 -7.24 -1.02
N TYR A 38 7.30 -7.30 -2.26
CA TYR A 38 8.05 -7.71 -3.44
C TYR A 38 8.19 -6.56 -4.44
N LEU A 39 9.32 -6.51 -5.14
CA LEU A 39 9.54 -5.54 -6.21
C LEU A 39 8.80 -6.01 -7.46
N ALA A 40 7.72 -5.33 -7.81
CA ALA A 40 6.95 -5.61 -9.02
C ALA A 40 7.67 -5.09 -10.27
N GLU A 41 7.27 -5.58 -11.45
CA GLU A 41 7.84 -5.18 -12.75
C GLU A 41 7.66 -3.67 -13.02
N CYS A 42 6.74 -3.01 -12.32
CA CYS A 42 6.53 -1.56 -12.34
C CYS A 42 7.61 -0.74 -11.58
N GLY A 43 8.59 -1.42 -10.96
CA GLY A 43 9.66 -0.82 -10.17
C GLY A 43 9.24 -0.38 -8.77
N LYS A 44 8.07 -0.80 -8.28
CA LYS A 44 7.56 -0.48 -6.93
C LYS A 44 7.44 -1.72 -6.06
N TRP A 45 7.52 -1.50 -4.75
CA TRP A 45 7.31 -2.52 -3.74
C TRP A 45 5.81 -2.73 -3.49
N HIS A 46 5.34 -3.96 -3.63
CA HIS A 46 3.96 -4.37 -3.38
C HIS A 46 3.92 -5.32 -2.18
N MET A 47 2.96 -5.12 -1.28
CA MET A 47 2.83 -5.98 -0.11
C MET A 47 2.26 -7.35 -0.48
N PHE A 48 2.67 -8.40 0.25
CA PHE A 48 2.00 -9.70 0.17
C PHE A 48 0.68 -9.63 0.92
N GLN A 49 -0.44 -9.60 0.18
CA GLN A 49 -1.79 -9.62 0.76
C GLN A 49 -2.48 -10.95 0.45
N PRO A 50 -3.32 -11.45 1.37
CA PRO A 50 -4.20 -12.57 1.08
C PRO A 50 -5.27 -12.08 0.10
N ASP A 51 -5.25 -12.62 -1.11
CA ASP A 51 -6.25 -12.33 -2.13
C ASP A 51 -7.34 -13.42 -2.03
N THR A 52 -8.60 -13.04 -1.82
CA THR A 52 -9.71 -14.01 -1.78
C THR A 52 -10.08 -14.52 -3.18
N ASN A 53 -9.66 -13.83 -4.25
CA ASN A 53 -9.94 -14.20 -5.64
C ASN A 53 -8.78 -14.89 -6.36
N ILE A 54 -7.55 -14.70 -5.88
CA ILE A 54 -6.40 -15.45 -6.32
C ILE A 54 -6.02 -16.31 -5.14
N GLN A 55 -6.18 -17.63 -5.21
CA GLN A 55 -5.69 -18.56 -4.21
C GLN A 55 -4.15 -18.42 -4.08
N CYS A 56 -3.70 -17.36 -3.43
CA CYS A 56 -2.33 -17.11 -3.01
C CYS A 56 -2.31 -17.61 -1.57
N SER A 57 -1.64 -18.73 -1.36
CA SER A 57 -1.68 -19.45 -0.09
C SER A 57 -0.92 -18.75 1.05
N VAL A 58 -0.50 -17.49 0.88
CA VAL A 58 0.39 -16.81 1.83
C VAL A 58 0.10 -15.30 1.91
N SER A 59 -0.02 -14.79 3.13
CA SER A 59 -0.10 -13.36 3.46
C SER A 59 1.24 -12.81 3.97
N SER A 60 1.34 -11.49 4.15
CA SER A 60 2.48 -10.86 4.81
C SER A 60 2.68 -11.38 6.24
N GLU A 61 1.59 -11.64 6.98
CA GLU A 61 1.66 -12.22 8.33
C GLU A 61 2.26 -13.63 8.32
N ASP A 62 1.88 -14.46 7.34
CA ASP A 62 2.42 -15.82 7.20
C ASP A 62 3.93 -15.81 6.90
N ILE A 63 4.37 -14.88 6.03
CA ILE A 63 5.79 -14.70 5.69
C ILE A 63 6.56 -14.23 6.93
N GLU A 64 6.02 -13.26 7.68
CA GLU A 64 6.65 -12.76 8.91
C GLU A 64 6.76 -13.86 9.97
N LYS A 65 5.72 -14.68 10.14
CA LYS A 65 5.75 -15.82 11.07
C LYS A 65 6.83 -16.84 10.68
N SER A 66 6.97 -17.14 9.39
CA SER A 66 7.99 -18.05 8.89
C SER A 66 9.40 -17.47 9.05
N PHE A 67 9.59 -16.18 8.76
CA PHE A 67 10.86 -15.49 8.95
C PHE A 67 11.31 -15.48 10.43
N LYS A 68 10.39 -15.18 11.35
CA LYS A 68 10.68 -15.24 12.80
C LYS A 68 11.13 -16.62 13.27
N THR A 69 10.65 -17.68 12.62
CA THR A 69 11.03 -19.06 12.95
C THR A 69 12.41 -19.41 12.41
N ASN A 70 12.72 -18.98 11.18
CA ASN A 70 14.02 -19.21 10.56
C ASN A 70 14.39 -18.08 9.59
N PRO A 71 15.16 -17.07 10.05
CA PRO A 71 15.56 -15.93 9.22
C PRO A 71 16.47 -16.27 8.03
N CYS A 72 17.16 -17.41 8.08
CA CYS A 72 17.99 -17.92 6.96
C CYS A 72 17.26 -18.99 6.14
N GLY A 73 15.96 -19.20 6.43
CA GLY A 73 15.15 -20.22 5.81
C GLY A 73 14.48 -19.77 4.52
N SER A 74 13.45 -20.51 4.14
CA SER A 74 12.64 -20.19 2.98
C SER A 74 11.21 -20.64 3.19
N ILE A 75 10.25 -19.91 2.61
CA ILE A 75 8.85 -20.30 2.54
C ILE A 75 8.45 -20.53 1.09
N SER A 76 7.71 -21.60 0.82
CA SER A 76 7.15 -21.88 -0.50
C SER A 76 5.64 -21.70 -0.47
N PHE A 77 5.09 -21.12 -1.52
CA PHE A 77 3.67 -20.90 -1.65
C PHE A 77 3.24 -21.10 -3.10
N THR A 78 1.96 -21.37 -3.29
CA THR A 78 1.40 -21.57 -4.63
C THR A 78 0.35 -20.53 -4.93
N THR A 79 0.27 -20.21 -6.21
CA THR A 79 -0.87 -19.53 -6.80
C THR A 79 -1.57 -20.53 -7.71
N SER A 80 -2.75 -20.18 -8.23
CA SER A 80 -3.51 -21.03 -9.16
C SER A 80 -2.73 -21.48 -10.42
N LYS A 81 -1.62 -20.81 -10.76
CA LYS A 81 -0.83 -21.09 -11.98
C LYS A 81 0.66 -21.38 -11.74
N PHE A 82 1.23 -20.90 -10.64
CA PHE A 82 2.67 -20.94 -10.42
C PHE A 82 3.01 -21.24 -8.97
N SER A 83 4.13 -21.93 -8.79
CA SER A 83 4.76 -22.15 -7.48
C SER A 83 5.90 -21.17 -7.27
N TYR A 84 6.00 -20.63 -6.06
CA TYR A 84 7.01 -19.66 -5.68
C TYR A 84 7.75 -20.11 -4.43
N LYS A 85 9.02 -19.68 -4.35
CA LYS A 85 9.85 -19.80 -3.15
C LYS A 85 10.36 -18.40 -2.77
N ILE A 86 10.19 -18.03 -1.52
CA ILE A 86 10.85 -16.88 -0.91
C ILE A 86 12.07 -17.41 -0.15
N ASP A 87 13.23 -16.87 -0.45
CA ASP A 87 14.47 -17.11 0.25
C ASP A 87 14.80 -15.90 1.13
N PHE A 88 14.83 -16.11 2.45
CA PHE A 88 15.00 -15.04 3.42
C PHE A 88 16.45 -14.58 3.53
N ALA A 89 17.41 -15.49 3.32
CA ALA A 89 18.83 -15.14 3.34
C ALA A 89 19.18 -14.25 2.13
N GLU A 90 18.67 -14.60 0.95
CA GLU A 90 18.91 -13.86 -0.28
C GLU A 90 17.98 -12.66 -0.48
N MET A 91 16.93 -12.54 0.33
CA MET A 91 15.85 -11.55 0.18
C MET A 91 15.28 -11.51 -1.24
N LYS A 92 14.97 -12.70 -1.77
CA LYS A 92 14.43 -12.87 -3.13
C LYS A 92 13.24 -13.82 -3.15
N GLN A 93 12.30 -13.52 -4.03
CA GLN A 93 11.28 -14.46 -4.48
C GLN A 93 11.68 -15.05 -5.84
N MET A 94 11.53 -16.36 -5.99
CA MET A 94 11.76 -17.10 -7.22
C MET A 94 10.48 -17.81 -7.65
N ASN A 95 10.14 -17.72 -8.94
CA ASN A 95 9.12 -18.57 -9.56
C ASN A 95 9.76 -19.91 -9.95
N LEU A 96 9.30 -21.00 -9.36
CA LEU A 96 9.88 -22.33 -9.57
C LEU A 96 9.58 -22.91 -10.97
N THR A 97 8.52 -22.41 -11.63
CA THR A 97 8.13 -22.85 -12.98
C THR A 97 8.91 -22.13 -14.07
N THR A 98 9.19 -20.83 -13.91
CA THR A 98 9.80 -19.98 -14.94
C THR A 98 11.25 -19.58 -14.64
N GLY A 99 11.73 -19.79 -13.41
CA GLY A 99 13.04 -19.37 -12.94
C GLY A 99 13.19 -17.87 -12.70
N LYS A 100 12.18 -17.04 -13.03
CA LYS A 100 12.22 -15.59 -12.82
C LYS A 100 12.34 -15.26 -11.33
N GLN A 101 13.13 -14.24 -11.03
CA GLN A 101 13.38 -13.76 -9.68
C GLN A 101 12.96 -12.30 -9.51
N ARG A 102 12.57 -11.92 -8.30
CA ARG A 102 12.36 -10.53 -7.89
C ARG A 102 12.81 -10.33 -6.46
N LEU A 103 13.25 -9.11 -6.13
CA LEU A 103 13.66 -8.74 -4.79
C LEU A 103 12.44 -8.69 -3.86
N ILE A 104 12.66 -9.00 -2.59
CA ILE A 104 11.70 -8.78 -1.50
C ILE A 104 12.31 -7.90 -0.41
N LYS A 105 11.47 -7.28 0.42
CA LYS A 105 11.92 -6.55 1.62
C LYS A 105 10.95 -6.73 2.78
N ARG A 106 11.50 -6.68 3.98
CA ARG A 106 10.80 -6.57 5.25
C ARG A 106 10.92 -5.12 5.72
N ALA A 107 9.80 -4.48 6.04
CA ALA A 107 9.80 -3.10 6.54
C ALA A 107 8.70 -2.91 7.59
N PRO A 108 8.85 -1.97 8.54
CA PRO A 108 7.77 -1.61 9.45
C PRO A 108 6.52 -1.26 8.65
N PHE A 109 5.37 -1.79 9.07
CA PHE A 109 4.08 -1.61 8.42
C PHE A 109 3.02 -1.36 9.48
N SER A 110 2.48 -0.16 9.47
CA SER A 110 1.18 0.16 10.05
C SER A 110 0.34 0.75 8.91
N ILE A 111 -0.97 0.56 8.95
CA ILE A 111 -1.91 1.24 8.04
C ILE A 111 -1.69 2.76 8.08
N SER A 112 -1.32 3.32 9.25
CA SER A 112 -0.93 4.73 9.39
C SER A 112 0.50 5.04 8.90
N ALA A 113 1.39 4.05 8.87
CA ALA A 113 2.80 4.24 8.47
C ALA A 113 3.00 4.26 6.94
N PHE A 114 2.03 3.84 6.12
CA PHE A 114 2.13 4.03 4.66
C PHE A 114 2.18 5.52 4.26
N SER A 115 1.66 6.41 5.13
CA SER A 115 1.84 7.87 5.03
C SER A 115 3.27 8.34 5.35
N TYR A 116 4.06 7.57 6.12
CA TYR A 116 5.37 7.99 6.64
C TYR A 116 6.59 7.36 5.95
N ILE A 117 6.44 6.24 5.23
CA ILE A 117 7.59 5.49 4.66
C ILE A 117 8.20 6.18 3.41
N CYS A 118 7.62 7.29 2.94
CA CYS A 118 8.14 8.06 1.80
C CYS A 118 8.20 9.55 2.15
N GLU A 119 9.39 10.06 2.48
CA GLU A 119 9.63 11.48 2.71
C GLU A 119 9.15 12.36 1.53
N ASN A 120 8.25 13.31 1.85
CA ASN A 120 7.85 14.55 1.16
C ASN A 120 7.24 14.50 -0.27
N GLU A 121 5.91 14.61 -0.36
CA GLU A 121 5.15 15.88 -0.45
C GLU A 121 3.71 15.51 -0.07
N ALA A 122 3.05 16.29 0.79
CA ALA A 122 1.66 16.03 1.17
C ALA A 122 0.81 15.92 -0.10
N ILE A 123 0.35 14.71 -0.43
CA ILE A 123 -0.55 14.51 -1.55
C ILE A 123 -1.78 15.35 -1.21
N PRO A 124 -2.08 16.42 -1.98
CA PRO A 124 -3.11 17.33 -1.59
C PRO A 124 -4.44 16.57 -1.61
N MET A 125 -5.08 16.50 -0.45
CA MET A 125 -6.45 16.04 -0.37
C MET A 125 -7.30 17.00 -1.22
N PRO A 126 -8.22 16.49 -2.05
CA PRO A 126 -9.06 17.37 -2.83
C PRO A 126 -9.83 18.32 -1.90
N PRO A 127 -9.88 19.63 -2.19
CA PRO A 127 -10.45 20.61 -1.27
C PRO A 127 -11.97 20.47 -1.08
N HIS A 128 -12.63 19.68 -1.93
CA HIS A 128 -14.06 19.40 -1.87
C HIS A 128 -14.38 18.08 -1.13
N TRP A 129 -13.37 17.38 -0.59
CA TRP A 129 -13.60 16.23 0.28
C TRP A 129 -13.93 16.70 1.69
N GLU A 130 -15.00 16.14 2.25
CA GLU A 130 -15.55 16.55 3.54
C GLU A 130 -15.64 15.33 4.46
N ASN A 131 -15.35 15.54 5.76
CA ASN A 131 -15.51 14.54 6.82
C ASN A 131 -14.92 13.16 6.47
N VAL A 132 -13.71 13.16 5.92
CA VAL A 132 -13.00 11.93 5.54
C VAL A 132 -12.74 11.11 6.81
N ASN A 133 -13.27 9.89 6.86
CA ASN A 133 -13.03 8.95 7.94
C ASN A 133 -11.88 8.01 7.55
N THR A 134 -10.77 8.07 8.30
CA THR A 134 -9.57 7.25 8.06
C THR A 134 -9.69 5.81 8.55
N ASP A 135 -10.74 5.49 9.30
CA ASP A 135 -10.94 4.15 9.86
C ASP A 135 -11.68 3.21 8.89
N VAL A 136 -12.13 3.72 7.74
CA VAL A 136 -12.83 2.94 6.71
C VAL A 136 -12.08 2.99 5.38
N PRO A 137 -12.12 1.92 4.56
CA PRO A 137 -11.37 1.88 3.31
C PRO A 137 -11.90 2.88 2.26
N TYR A 138 -13.19 3.22 2.31
CA TYR A 138 -13.79 4.27 1.48
C TYR A 138 -15.11 4.78 2.07
N GLN A 139 -15.56 5.95 1.61
CA GLN A 139 -16.89 6.49 1.87
C GLN A 139 -17.60 6.85 0.57
N LEU A 140 -18.93 6.70 0.55
CA LEU A 140 -19.79 7.18 -0.52
C LEU A 140 -20.55 8.42 -0.05
N ILE A 141 -20.20 9.58 -0.60
CA ILE A 141 -20.83 10.86 -0.24
C ILE A 141 -21.93 11.18 -1.27
N PRO A 142 -23.22 11.19 -0.89
CA PRO A 142 -24.30 11.58 -1.80
C PRO A 142 -24.13 13.03 -2.25
N LEU A 143 -24.18 13.26 -3.56
CA LEU A 143 -24.16 14.60 -4.12
C LEU A 143 -25.58 15.13 -4.33
N HIS A 144 -25.82 16.36 -3.89
CA HIS A 144 -27.11 17.02 -4.02
C HIS A 144 -27.24 17.69 -5.40
N ASN A 145 -28.43 17.70 -6.00
CA ASN A 145 -28.58 18.10 -7.41
C ASN A 145 -28.39 19.61 -7.69
N GLN A 146 -28.34 20.45 -6.65
CA GLN A 146 -27.94 21.87 -6.78
C GLN A 146 -26.42 22.08 -6.65
N THR A 147 -25.61 21.07 -6.31
CA THR A 147 -24.16 21.28 -6.23
C THR A 147 -23.55 21.39 -7.62
N HIS A 148 -22.45 22.13 -7.71
CA HIS A 148 -21.69 22.26 -8.96
C HIS A 148 -21.19 20.88 -9.44
N GLU A 149 -20.61 20.10 -8.54
CA GLU A 149 -20.06 18.77 -8.81
C GLU A 149 -21.13 17.81 -9.39
N TYR A 150 -22.34 17.80 -8.82
CA TYR A 150 -23.44 16.98 -9.36
C TYR A 150 -23.75 17.38 -10.80
N ASN A 151 -23.88 18.69 -11.05
CA ASN A 151 -24.28 19.20 -12.35
C ASN A 151 -23.20 18.98 -13.42
N GLU A 152 -21.93 19.04 -13.05
CA GLU A 152 -20.81 18.70 -13.93
C GLU A 152 -20.86 17.23 -14.36
N VAL A 153 -20.95 16.29 -13.41
CA VAL A 153 -21.02 14.85 -13.71
C VAL A 153 -22.29 14.51 -14.50
N ALA A 154 -23.43 15.07 -14.11
CA ALA A 154 -24.71 14.86 -14.80
C ALA A 154 -24.68 15.43 -16.24
N SER A 155 -23.97 16.53 -16.46
CA SER A 155 -23.77 17.12 -17.79
C SER A 155 -22.89 16.22 -18.66
N LEU A 156 -21.78 15.70 -18.11
CA LEU A 156 -20.91 14.76 -18.83
C LEU A 156 -21.66 13.50 -19.26
N PHE A 157 -22.50 12.93 -18.38
CA PHE A 157 -23.36 11.79 -18.70
C PHE A 157 -24.41 12.15 -19.76
N GLY A 158 -25.01 13.34 -19.61
CA GLY A 158 -26.01 13.93 -20.52
C GLY A 158 -25.55 14.10 -21.98
N LYS A 159 -24.24 14.09 -22.24
CA LYS A 159 -23.69 14.21 -23.60
C LYS A 159 -24.01 13.00 -24.48
N THR A 160 -24.14 11.81 -23.89
CA THR A 160 -24.36 10.56 -24.63
C THR A 160 -25.56 9.75 -24.14
N MET A 161 -26.07 10.06 -22.94
CA MET A 161 -27.20 9.37 -22.31
C MET A 161 -28.24 10.37 -21.79
N ASP A 162 -29.49 9.93 -21.59
CA ASP A 162 -30.54 10.78 -21.01
C ASP A 162 -30.28 11.06 -19.53
N ARG A 163 -30.11 12.34 -19.19
CA ARG A 163 -29.88 12.84 -17.82
C ARG A 163 -30.99 12.43 -16.84
N ASN A 164 -32.24 12.29 -17.30
CA ASN A 164 -33.37 11.91 -16.45
C ASN A 164 -33.26 10.47 -15.91
N ARG A 165 -32.36 9.65 -16.48
CA ARG A 165 -32.08 8.29 -15.99
C ARG A 165 -31.24 8.27 -14.72
N ILE A 166 -30.57 9.37 -14.37
CA ILE A 166 -29.72 9.46 -13.17
C ILE A 166 -30.61 9.38 -11.92
N LYS A 167 -30.43 8.33 -11.11
CA LYS A 167 -31.14 8.17 -9.84
C LYS A 167 -30.42 8.83 -8.67
N ARG A 168 -29.10 8.71 -8.63
CA ARG A 168 -28.22 9.35 -7.64
C ARG A 168 -26.81 9.46 -8.20
N ILE A 169 -26.03 10.39 -7.65
CA ILE A 169 -24.59 10.50 -7.87
C ILE A 169 -23.94 10.48 -6.50
N GLN A 170 -22.90 9.67 -6.33
CA GLN A 170 -22.15 9.55 -5.08
C GLN A 170 -20.66 9.74 -5.39
N ARG A 171 -20.01 10.63 -4.65
CA ARG A 171 -18.55 10.78 -4.69
C ARG A 171 -17.91 9.67 -3.86
N ILE A 172 -16.89 9.02 -4.41
CA ILE A 172 -16.08 8.03 -3.71
C ILE A 172 -14.93 8.78 -3.04
N GLN A 173 -14.83 8.69 -1.72
CA GLN A 173 -13.68 9.17 -0.95
C GLN A 173 -12.88 7.95 -0.49
N ASN A 174 -11.77 7.65 -1.17
CA ASN A 174 -10.83 6.60 -0.80
C ASN A 174 -9.41 7.21 -0.82
N LEU A 175 -8.82 7.43 0.37
CA LEU A 175 -7.54 8.10 0.51
C LEU A 175 -6.40 7.28 -0.12
N ASP A 176 -6.40 5.96 0.09
CA ASP A 176 -5.35 5.07 -0.42
C ASP A 176 -5.31 5.06 -1.96
N LEU A 177 -6.48 4.97 -2.59
CA LEU A 177 -6.59 4.98 -4.05
C LEU A 177 -6.31 6.36 -4.64
N TRP A 178 -6.68 7.44 -3.96
CA TRP A 178 -6.32 8.80 -4.35
C TRP A 178 -4.81 9.00 -4.34
N GLU A 179 -4.16 8.56 -3.27
CA GLU A 179 -2.71 8.57 -3.12
C GLU A 179 -2.02 7.75 -4.21
N PHE A 180 -2.53 6.55 -4.49
CA PHE A 180 -2.05 5.72 -5.60
C PHE A 180 -2.16 6.44 -6.94
N PHE A 181 -3.30 7.06 -7.22
CA PHE A 181 -3.55 7.80 -8.45
C PHE A 181 -2.58 8.98 -8.62
N CYS A 182 -2.45 9.85 -7.61
CA CYS A 182 -1.55 10.99 -7.63
C CYS A 182 -0.10 10.55 -7.88
N ARG A 183 0.34 9.48 -7.22
CA ARG A 183 1.69 8.93 -7.40
C ARG A 183 1.89 8.32 -8.79
N LYS A 184 0.90 7.63 -9.34
CA LYS A 184 0.98 7.09 -10.71
C LYS A 184 1.05 8.22 -11.74
N LYS A 185 0.26 9.27 -11.57
CA LYS A 185 0.30 10.48 -12.40
C LYS A 185 1.68 11.15 -12.37
N ALA A 186 2.27 11.34 -11.18
CA ALA A 186 3.62 11.89 -11.05
C ALA A 186 4.70 10.98 -11.68
N GLN A 187 4.60 9.67 -11.50
CA GLN A 187 5.48 8.70 -12.14
C GLN A 187 5.40 8.77 -13.67
N LEU A 188 4.19 8.86 -14.23
CA LEU A 188 3.98 8.97 -15.67
C LEU A 188 4.62 10.23 -16.22
N LYS A 189 4.45 11.40 -15.56
CA LYS A 189 5.13 12.66 -15.94
C LYS A 189 6.64 12.50 -16.04
N LYS A 190 7.25 11.85 -15.04
CA LYS A 190 8.70 11.58 -15.02
C LYS A 190 9.12 10.64 -16.14
N LYS A 191 8.37 9.56 -16.39
CA LYS A 191 8.71 8.54 -17.41
C LYS A 191 8.55 9.07 -18.84
N SER A 192 7.50 9.83 -19.11
CA SER A 192 7.23 10.37 -20.45
C SER A 192 8.04 11.63 -20.75
N GLY A 193 8.63 12.27 -19.74
CA GLY A 193 9.33 13.54 -19.89
C GLY A 193 8.41 14.71 -20.27
N VAL A 194 7.09 14.52 -20.25
CA VAL A 194 6.13 15.58 -20.59
C VAL A 194 5.63 16.30 -19.34
N PRO A 195 5.44 17.64 -19.41
CA PRO A 195 5.01 18.44 -18.27
C PRO A 195 3.59 18.09 -17.81
N GLN A 196 2.74 17.62 -18.73
CA GLN A 196 1.35 17.30 -18.48
C GLN A 196 0.98 15.93 -19.08
N ILE A 197 0.29 15.11 -18.29
CA ILE A 197 -0.27 13.84 -18.75
C ILE A 197 -1.67 14.10 -19.31
N ASN A 198 -2.01 13.37 -20.36
CA ASN A 198 -3.37 13.34 -20.91
C ASN A 198 -4.29 12.57 -19.95
N GLU A 199 -4.78 13.28 -18.94
CA GLU A 199 -5.79 12.79 -18.00
C GLU A 199 -7.18 13.12 -18.54
N GLN A 200 -8.06 12.11 -18.55
CA GLN A 200 -9.40 12.22 -19.12
C GLN A 200 -10.43 11.64 -18.16
N MET A 201 -11.59 12.29 -18.09
CA MET A 201 -12.76 11.79 -17.37
C MET A 201 -13.49 10.80 -18.28
N LEU A 202 -13.54 9.53 -17.89
CA LEU A 202 -14.17 8.45 -18.63
C LEU A 202 -15.27 7.77 -17.80
N PHE A 203 -16.20 7.10 -18.48
CA PHE A 203 -17.25 6.32 -17.83
C PHE A 203 -16.91 4.82 -17.86
N HIS A 204 -17.16 4.15 -16.73
CA HIS A 204 -17.07 2.70 -16.60
C HIS A 204 -18.40 2.14 -16.12
N GLY A 205 -19.01 1.26 -16.90
CA GLY A 205 -20.20 0.51 -16.51
C GLY A 205 -19.81 -0.83 -15.90
N THR A 206 -20.43 -1.18 -14.77
CA THR A 206 -20.18 -2.46 -14.08
C THR A 206 -21.47 -3.00 -13.45
N SER A 207 -21.48 -4.30 -13.12
CA SER A 207 -22.55 -4.92 -12.33
C SER A 207 -22.46 -4.46 -10.87
N SER A 208 -23.60 -4.38 -10.18
CA SER A 208 -23.66 -3.94 -8.79
C SER A 208 -22.80 -4.78 -7.84
N GLU A 209 -22.60 -6.06 -8.17
CA GLU A 209 -21.76 -6.98 -7.39
C GLU A 209 -20.27 -6.60 -7.34
N PHE A 210 -19.79 -5.83 -8.32
CA PHE A 210 -18.38 -5.42 -8.39
C PHE A 210 -18.13 -4.00 -7.85
N VAL A 211 -19.18 -3.25 -7.51
CA VAL A 211 -19.06 -1.84 -7.09
C VAL A 211 -18.20 -1.72 -5.83
N GLU A 212 -18.46 -2.55 -4.83
CA GLU A 212 -17.70 -2.54 -3.57
C GLU A 212 -16.22 -2.89 -3.81
N ALA A 213 -15.96 -3.95 -4.57
CA ALA A 213 -14.60 -4.36 -4.91
C ALA A 213 -13.83 -3.25 -5.64
N ILE A 214 -14.46 -2.54 -6.58
CA ILE A 214 -13.84 -1.40 -7.28
C ILE A 214 -13.55 -0.24 -6.31
N CYS A 215 -14.49 0.07 -5.40
CA CYS A 215 -14.32 1.15 -4.43
C CYS A 215 -13.21 0.88 -3.41
N ILE A 216 -12.98 -0.39 -3.04
CA ILE A 216 -11.93 -0.79 -2.09
C ILE A 216 -10.60 -1.02 -2.80
N HIS A 217 -10.59 -1.76 -3.90
CA HIS A 217 -9.38 -2.34 -4.50
C HIS A 217 -8.99 -1.75 -5.86
N ASN A 218 -9.71 -0.73 -6.35
CA ASN A 218 -9.55 -0.15 -7.68
C ASN A 218 -9.98 -1.09 -8.81
N PHE A 219 -9.82 -0.66 -10.06
CA PHE A 219 -10.06 -1.50 -11.24
C PHE A 219 -9.00 -2.60 -11.37
N ASP A 220 -9.44 -3.86 -11.40
CA ASP A 220 -8.58 -4.98 -11.73
C ASP A 220 -8.67 -5.32 -13.23
N TRP A 221 -7.64 -4.95 -13.98
CA TRP A 221 -7.53 -5.27 -15.40
C TRP A 221 -7.54 -6.79 -15.68
N ARG A 222 -7.20 -7.63 -14.68
CA ARG A 222 -7.26 -9.09 -14.79
C ARG A 222 -8.69 -9.62 -14.78
N ILE A 223 -9.66 -8.82 -14.32
CA ILE A 223 -11.09 -9.15 -14.23
C ILE A 223 -11.87 -8.54 -15.43
N ASN A 224 -11.27 -7.61 -16.18
CA ASN A 224 -11.89 -6.98 -17.34
C ASN A 224 -11.87 -7.90 -18.59
N GLY A 225 -13.01 -8.54 -18.87
CA GLY A 225 -13.19 -9.34 -20.08
C GLY A 225 -14.62 -9.62 -20.51
N ILE A 226 -15.63 -9.19 -19.74
CA ILE A 226 -17.01 -9.66 -19.94
C ILE A 226 -17.83 -8.69 -20.80
N HIS A 227 -17.56 -7.37 -20.80
CA HIS A 227 -18.47 -6.37 -21.42
C HIS A 227 -17.81 -5.25 -22.26
N GLY A 228 -16.53 -5.35 -22.66
CA GLY A 228 -15.82 -4.24 -23.34
C GLY A 228 -14.69 -4.61 -24.30
N ALA A 229 -14.72 -5.80 -24.91
CA ALA A 229 -13.59 -6.32 -25.70
C ALA A 229 -13.65 -5.96 -27.21
N LEU A 230 -13.94 -4.70 -27.57
CA LEU A 230 -13.90 -4.26 -28.98
C LEU A 230 -12.58 -3.58 -29.39
N PHE A 231 -11.82 -2.99 -28.45
CA PHE A 231 -10.58 -2.26 -28.77
C PHE A 231 -9.36 -2.67 -27.93
N GLY A 232 -9.28 -3.96 -27.58
CA GLY A 232 -8.05 -4.60 -27.11
C GLY A 232 -8.07 -5.07 -25.66
N LYS A 233 -7.32 -6.14 -25.40
CA LYS A 233 -6.73 -6.37 -24.08
C LYS A 233 -5.58 -5.37 -23.95
N GLU A 234 -5.49 -4.62 -22.86
CA GLU A 234 -4.33 -3.78 -22.55
C GLU A 234 -3.07 -4.64 -22.67
N LYS A 235 -2.37 -4.49 -23.79
CA LYS A 235 -1.08 -5.12 -24.04
C LYS A 235 -0.03 -4.10 -23.66
N ASP A 236 0.81 -4.46 -22.70
CA ASP A 236 2.01 -3.73 -22.35
C ASP A 236 2.86 -3.46 -23.60
N ARG A 237 3.26 -2.20 -23.75
CA ARG A 237 4.49 -1.79 -24.46
C ARG A 237 5.29 -0.89 -23.53
#